data_AF-U7UZA1-F1
#
_entry.id   AF-U7UZA1-F1
#
_cell.length_a   1.000
_cell.length_b   1.000
_cell.length_c   1.000
_cell.angle_alpha   90.00
_cell.angle_beta   90.00
_cell.angle_gamma   90.00
#
_symmetry.space_group_name_H-M   'P 1'
#
loop_
_entity.id
_entity.type
_entity.pdbx_description
1 polymer ?
#
loop_
_entity_poly.entity_id
_entity_poly.type
_entity_poly.pdbx_seq_one_letter_code
_entity_poly.pdbx_strand_id
1 'polypeptide(L)'
;MGLMESLFDLTYLMLVIGMGVRLLLEKNKNAKLFGIMAVLLGAGDAFHLLPRVISHLSPGGFEAHALALSYGKMVTGITMTIFYVLYYFYYREITKDSDNKKKWIILLLAAVRIVLVLLPQNNWGSGGSYTMGIVRNIPFLIMGILLMIWSYKKKYFDGLRYMSLLIFLSFLFYVPVVLWVDKVPALGALMMPKTIAYVFIVVGGFNYFIKDFKGVNLLNMAITYGVMGLCGGVFYREFTKYYGFNAGTHLGKLHVHTLVLGMVVTILFYLLVRNLDEESLANLKKPLNIYNFGLIFTVANMMLIGIYEVVSKGTAAVNQAAMDGVSGIGHIFLGIGMIYTMVIIKKITEDITLKN
;
A
#
# COMPACT_ATOMS: atom_id res chain seq x y z
N MET A 1 17.28 12.65 -3.93
CA MET A 1 16.31 12.30 -2.87
C MET A 1 15.00 11.75 -3.46
N GLY A 2 14.42 12.41 -4.47
CA GLY A 2 13.12 12.02 -5.05
C GLY A 2 13.02 10.60 -5.62
N LEU A 3 14.11 9.99 -6.13
CA LEU A 3 14.06 8.61 -6.66
C LEU A 3 13.69 7.58 -5.59
N MET A 4 14.38 7.61 -4.44
CA MET A 4 14.13 6.64 -3.36
C MET A 4 12.77 6.86 -2.70
N GLU A 5 12.35 8.13 -2.52
CA GLU A 5 11.02 8.45 -2.01
C GLU A 5 9.93 7.97 -2.97
N SER A 6 10.11 8.21 -4.28
CA SER A 6 9.15 7.76 -5.30
C SER A 6 9.04 6.24 -5.37
N LEU A 7 10.17 5.53 -5.28
CA LEU A 7 10.15 4.07 -5.25
C LEU A 7 9.49 3.54 -3.98
N PHE A 8 9.77 4.16 -2.83
CA PHE A 8 9.11 3.82 -1.57
C PHE A 8 7.60 4.00 -1.67
N ASP A 9 7.14 5.13 -2.20
CA ASP A 9 5.71 5.44 -2.37
C ASP A 9 5.01 4.43 -3.29
N LEU A 10 5.60 4.10 -4.44
CA LEU A 10 5.04 3.12 -5.36
C LEU A 10 5.03 1.71 -4.77
N THR A 11 6.11 1.32 -4.09
CA THR A 11 6.19 0.01 -3.40
C THR A 11 5.13 -0.09 -2.30
N TYR A 12 4.96 0.98 -1.52
CA TYR A 12 3.92 1.10 -0.50
C TYR A 12 2.53 0.90 -1.11
N LEU A 13 2.19 1.62 -2.18
CA LEU A 13 0.89 1.53 -2.82
C LEU A 13 0.60 0.11 -3.30
N MET A 14 1.58 -0.54 -3.97
CA MET A 14 1.43 -1.91 -4.45
C MET A 14 1.24 -2.91 -3.32
N LEU A 15 2.04 -2.78 -2.25
CA LEU A 15 1.98 -3.68 -1.11
C LEU A 15 0.64 -3.57 -0.38
N VAL A 16 0.21 -2.36 -0.05
CA VAL A 16 -1.01 -2.12 0.73
C VAL A 16 -2.27 -2.45 -0.06
N ILE A 17 -2.34 -2.06 -1.34
CA ILE A 17 -3.48 -2.40 -2.20
C ILE A 17 -3.51 -3.91 -2.46
N GLY A 18 -2.36 -4.52 -2.77
CA GLY A 18 -2.26 -5.96 -3.01
C GLY A 18 -2.68 -6.79 -1.80
N MET A 19 -2.17 -6.47 -0.60
CA MET A 19 -2.58 -7.11 0.65
C MET A 19 -4.07 -6.88 0.95
N GLY A 20 -4.58 -5.68 0.67
CA GLY A 20 -5.99 -5.35 0.82
C GLY A 20 -6.89 -6.21 -0.07
N VAL A 21 -6.58 -6.29 -1.37
CA VAL A 21 -7.29 -7.16 -2.33
C VAL A 21 -7.22 -8.61 -1.89
N ARG A 22 -6.05 -9.09 -1.47
CA ARG A 22 -5.88 -10.47 -0.98
C ARG A 22 -6.77 -10.75 0.23
N LEU A 23 -6.89 -9.81 1.18
CA LEU A 23 -7.77 -9.94 2.35
C LEU A 23 -9.27 -9.95 1.99
N LEU A 24 -9.68 -9.28 0.90
CA LEU A 24 -11.06 -9.31 0.43
C LEU A 24 -11.52 -10.70 -0.06
N LEU A 25 -10.57 -11.55 -0.45
CA LEU A 25 -10.84 -12.93 -0.90
C LEU A 25 -11.08 -13.90 0.27
N GLU A 26 -10.79 -13.49 1.52
CA GLU A 26 -11.05 -14.32 2.69
C GLU A 26 -12.53 -14.41 3.02
N LYS A 27 -12.97 -15.56 3.53
CA LYS A 27 -14.38 -15.76 3.95
C LYS A 27 -14.73 -14.97 5.21
N ASN A 28 -13.73 -14.70 6.07
CA ASN A 28 -13.90 -14.02 7.34
C ASN A 28 -14.32 -12.54 7.14
N LYS A 29 -15.44 -12.14 7.76
CA LYS A 29 -15.97 -10.76 7.63
C LYS A 29 -14.98 -9.69 8.12
N ASN A 30 -14.24 -9.97 9.19
CA ASN A 30 -13.24 -9.04 9.73
C ASN A 30 -12.00 -8.95 8.83
N ALA A 31 -11.61 -10.04 8.17
CA ALA A 31 -10.58 -10.01 7.15
C ALA A 31 -10.99 -9.12 5.97
N LYS A 32 -12.24 -9.25 5.49
CA LYS A 32 -12.78 -8.36 4.46
C LYS A 32 -12.82 -6.90 4.89
N LEU A 33 -13.29 -6.61 6.11
CA LEU A 33 -13.28 -5.24 6.64
C LEU A 33 -11.87 -4.64 6.65
N PHE A 34 -10.89 -5.43 7.09
CA PHE A 34 -9.48 -5.01 7.10
C PHE A 34 -8.91 -4.86 5.68
N GLY A 35 -9.35 -5.71 4.74
CA GLY A 35 -9.06 -5.57 3.31
C GLY A 35 -9.59 -4.27 2.72
N ILE A 36 -10.85 -3.90 3.04
CA ILE A 36 -11.45 -2.61 2.65
C ILE A 36 -10.62 -1.45 3.20
N MET A 37 -10.21 -1.52 4.48
CA MET A 37 -9.35 -0.50 5.09
C MET A 37 -8.04 -0.33 4.34
N ALA A 38 -7.36 -1.43 4.00
CA ALA A 38 -6.09 -1.39 3.28
C ALA A 38 -6.25 -0.84 1.85
N VAL A 39 -7.27 -1.29 1.09
CA VAL A 39 -7.55 -0.75 -0.24
C VAL A 39 -7.90 0.74 -0.19
N LEU A 40 -8.74 1.16 0.76
CA LEU A 40 -9.12 2.56 0.94
C LEU A 40 -7.91 3.45 1.27
N LEU A 41 -7.02 2.96 2.15
CA LEU A 41 -5.78 3.63 2.50
C LEU A 41 -4.88 3.82 1.27
N GLY A 42 -4.56 2.72 0.56
CA GLY A 42 -3.68 2.77 -0.60
C GLY A 42 -4.29 3.58 -1.75
N ALA A 43 -5.55 3.33 -2.11
CA ALA A 43 -6.23 4.05 -3.18
C ALA A 43 -6.40 5.54 -2.86
N GLY A 44 -6.71 5.88 -1.60
CA GLY A 44 -6.80 7.27 -1.16
C GLY A 44 -5.45 7.99 -1.19
N ASP A 45 -4.38 7.33 -0.74
CA ASP A 45 -3.03 7.91 -0.78
C ASP A 45 -2.50 8.06 -2.21
N ALA A 46 -2.90 7.20 -3.15
CA ALA A 46 -2.50 7.33 -4.55
C ALA A 46 -2.82 8.72 -5.15
N PHE A 47 -3.90 9.38 -4.71
CA PHE A 47 -4.28 10.72 -5.19
C PHE A 47 -3.28 11.82 -4.85
N HIS A 48 -2.38 11.62 -3.88
CA HIS A 48 -1.33 12.58 -3.57
C HIS A 48 0.08 12.01 -3.78
N LEU A 49 0.27 10.70 -3.62
CA LEU A 49 1.55 10.04 -3.86
C LEU A 49 1.88 9.94 -5.36
N LEU A 50 0.92 9.64 -6.24
CA LEU A 50 1.19 9.64 -7.67
C LEU A 50 1.56 11.04 -8.19
N PRO A 51 0.84 12.13 -7.87
CA PRO A 51 1.29 13.48 -8.21
C PRO A 51 2.67 13.83 -7.63
N ARG A 52 3.00 13.35 -6.43
CA ARG A 52 4.33 13.54 -5.82
C ARG A 52 5.43 12.82 -6.61
N VAL A 53 5.21 11.55 -6.96
CA VAL A 53 6.11 10.78 -7.83
C VAL A 53 6.32 11.51 -9.16
N ILE A 54 5.24 11.95 -9.80
CA ILE A 54 5.32 12.71 -11.06
C ILE A 54 6.09 14.03 -10.86
N SER A 55 5.90 14.71 -9.72
CA SER A 55 6.62 15.95 -9.39
C SER A 55 8.12 15.72 -9.26
N HIS A 56 8.54 14.61 -8.65
CA HIS A 56 9.96 14.26 -8.56
C HIS A 56 10.60 13.94 -9.92
N LEU A 57 9.80 13.44 -10.86
CA LEU A 57 10.28 12.89 -12.13
C LEU A 57 10.11 13.86 -13.31
N SER A 58 9.45 14.99 -13.12
CA SER A 58 9.18 15.97 -14.16
C SER A 58 10.03 17.25 -13.98
N PRO A 59 10.38 17.95 -15.07
CA PRO A 59 11.17 19.19 -14.98
C PRO A 59 10.50 20.31 -14.17
N GLY A 60 9.17 20.32 -14.13
CA GLY A 60 8.38 21.36 -13.45
C GLY A 60 8.25 21.17 -11.94
N GLY A 61 8.75 20.06 -11.40
CA GLY A 61 8.79 19.82 -9.97
C GLY A 61 7.41 19.84 -9.30
N PHE A 62 7.42 20.19 -8.01
CA PHE A 62 6.21 20.32 -7.20
C PHE A 62 5.34 21.52 -7.58
N GLU A 63 5.94 22.59 -8.11
CA GLU A 63 5.22 23.80 -8.49
C GLU A 63 4.26 23.55 -9.65
N ALA A 64 4.71 22.85 -10.68
CA ALA A 64 3.88 22.49 -11.84
C ALA A 64 2.70 21.57 -11.49
N HIS A 65 2.74 20.91 -10.33
CA HIS A 65 1.76 19.90 -9.92
C HIS A 65 1.05 20.25 -8.60
N ALA A 66 1.18 21.51 -8.16
CA ALA A 66 0.59 22.00 -6.91
C ALA A 66 -0.92 21.76 -6.83
N LEU A 67 -1.66 21.91 -7.95
CA LEU A 67 -3.09 21.66 -8.02
C LEU A 67 -3.44 20.20 -7.70
N ALA A 68 -2.77 19.25 -8.37
CA ALA A 68 -3.01 17.82 -8.16
C ALA A 68 -2.61 17.38 -6.75
N LEU A 69 -1.48 17.88 -6.23
CA LEU A 69 -1.03 17.63 -4.87
C LEU A 69 -2.02 18.19 -3.83
N SER A 70 -2.60 19.37 -4.09
CA SER A 70 -3.57 20.02 -3.22
C SER A 70 -4.86 19.20 -3.09
N TYR A 71 -5.47 18.84 -4.23
CA TYR A 71 -6.65 17.98 -4.22
C TYR A 71 -6.35 16.56 -3.71
N GLY A 72 -5.14 16.05 -3.95
CA GLY A 72 -4.68 14.80 -3.36
C GLY A 72 -4.72 14.81 -1.84
N LYS A 73 -4.23 15.90 -1.20
CA LYS A 73 -4.32 16.08 0.26
C LYS A 73 -5.77 16.14 0.75
N MET A 74 -6.69 16.70 -0.03
CA MET A 74 -8.13 16.69 0.28
C MET A 74 -8.67 15.26 0.32
N VAL A 75 -8.43 14.49 -0.75
CA VAL A 75 -8.87 13.09 -0.85
C VAL A 75 -8.28 12.26 0.29
N THR A 76 -6.98 12.35 0.54
CA THR A 76 -6.32 11.68 1.67
C THR A 76 -6.92 12.10 3.01
N GLY A 77 -7.28 13.37 3.19
CA GLY A 77 -7.96 13.85 4.40
C GLY A 77 -9.28 13.12 4.66
N ILE A 78 -10.07 12.89 3.60
CA ILE A 78 -11.35 12.15 3.68
C ILE A 78 -11.10 10.67 3.90
N THR A 79 -10.26 10.03 3.08
CA THR A 79 -10.03 8.58 3.13
C THR A 79 -9.38 8.15 4.44
N MET A 80 -8.44 8.93 4.99
CA MET A 80 -7.85 8.68 6.31
C MET A 80 -8.89 8.81 7.43
N THR A 81 -9.86 9.70 7.30
CA THR A 81 -10.96 9.79 8.28
C THR A 81 -11.79 8.52 8.27
N ILE A 82 -12.18 8.08 7.08
CA ILE A 82 -12.96 6.85 6.91
C ILE A 82 -12.14 5.62 7.36
N PHE A 83 -10.84 5.57 7.09
CA PHE A 83 -9.95 4.51 7.57
C PHE A 83 -10.02 4.34 9.09
N TYR A 84 -9.93 5.42 9.87
CA TYR A 84 -10.01 5.34 11.33
C TYR A 84 -11.41 5.02 11.84
N VAL A 85 -12.47 5.41 11.12
CA VAL A 85 -13.84 4.97 11.40
C VAL A 85 -13.97 3.45 11.19
N LEU A 86 -13.46 2.92 10.08
CA LEU A 86 -13.45 1.48 9.81
C LEU A 86 -12.59 0.73 10.83
N TYR A 87 -11.43 1.28 11.21
CA TYR A 87 -10.62 0.73 12.29
C TYR A 87 -11.38 0.66 13.61
N TYR A 88 -12.16 1.69 13.96
CA TYR A 88 -13.02 1.65 15.14
C TYR A 88 -14.05 0.50 15.06
N PHE A 89 -14.69 0.29 13.91
CA PHE A 89 -15.63 -0.83 13.74
C PHE A 89 -14.93 -2.18 13.81
N TYR A 90 -13.71 -2.30 13.29
CA TYR A 90 -12.88 -3.49 13.48
C TYR A 90 -12.55 -3.72 14.96
N TYR A 91 -12.08 -2.69 15.67
CA TYR A 91 -11.85 -2.73 17.12
C TYR A 91 -13.10 -3.20 17.87
N ARG A 92 -14.26 -2.62 17.55
CA ARG A 92 -15.53 -2.93 18.17
C ARG A 92 -15.91 -4.39 17.98
N GLU A 93 -15.75 -4.91 16.77
CA GLU A 93 -16.11 -6.28 16.42
C GLU A 93 -15.19 -7.31 17.07
N ILE A 94 -13.88 -7.04 17.15
CA ILE A 94 -12.89 -7.93 17.78
C ILE A 94 -13.07 -7.95 19.31
N THR A 95 -13.32 -6.79 19.91
CA THR A 95 -13.42 -6.66 21.38
C THR A 95 -14.83 -6.88 21.92
N LYS A 96 -15.81 -7.05 21.03
CA LYS A 96 -17.24 -7.11 21.33
C LYS A 96 -17.73 -5.92 22.15
N ASP A 97 -17.14 -4.75 21.91
CA ASP A 97 -17.47 -3.51 22.61
C ASP A 97 -18.88 -3.01 22.19
N SER A 98 -19.81 -3.01 23.14
CA SER A 98 -21.19 -2.56 22.90
C SER A 98 -21.40 -1.07 23.19
N ASP A 99 -20.37 -0.33 23.62
CA ASP A 99 -20.47 1.07 24.01
C ASP A 99 -20.84 2.00 22.83
N ASN A 100 -22.10 2.42 22.80
CA ASN A 100 -22.60 3.34 21.79
C ASN A 100 -22.07 4.76 21.95
N LYS A 101 -21.58 5.18 23.12
CA LYS A 101 -20.98 6.52 23.29
C LYS A 101 -19.70 6.62 22.48
N LYS A 102 -18.82 5.62 22.55
CA LYS A 102 -17.59 5.56 21.73
C LYS A 102 -17.91 5.65 20.24
N LYS A 103 -18.93 4.90 19.78
CA LYS A 103 -19.39 4.90 18.39
C LYS A 103 -19.78 6.30 17.94
N TRP A 104 -20.65 6.96 18.70
CA TRP A 104 -21.13 8.30 18.33
C TRP A 104 -20.03 9.35 18.40
N ILE A 105 -19.09 9.26 19.34
CA ILE A 105 -17.92 10.16 19.38
C ILE A 105 -17.07 10.02 18.11
N ILE A 106 -16.76 8.79 17.69
CA ILE A 106 -15.96 8.55 16.47
C ILE A 106 -16.70 9.06 15.22
N LEU A 107 -18.00 8.77 15.09
CA LEU A 107 -18.80 9.23 13.96
C LEU A 107 -18.94 10.77 13.92
N LEU A 108 -19.10 11.41 15.08
CA LEU A 108 -19.16 12.87 15.18
C LEU A 108 -17.82 13.51 14.79
N LEU A 109 -16.71 13.03 15.34
CA LEU A 109 -15.37 13.53 14.98
C LEU A 109 -15.08 13.35 13.49
N ALA A 110 -15.51 12.24 12.90
CA ALA A 110 -15.38 11.98 11.47
C ALA A 110 -16.22 12.96 10.64
N ALA A 111 -17.50 13.15 10.99
CA ALA A 111 -18.39 14.08 10.32
C ALA A 111 -17.84 15.52 10.38
N VAL A 112 -17.44 15.97 11.58
CA VAL A 112 -16.81 17.28 11.78
C VAL A 112 -15.56 17.43 10.91
N ARG A 113 -14.67 16.43 10.89
CA ARG A 113 -13.47 16.48 10.04
C ARG A 113 -13.81 16.57 8.56
N ILE A 114 -14.74 15.76 8.07
CA ILE A 114 -15.13 15.77 6.66
C ILE A 114 -15.69 17.13 6.27
N VAL A 115 -16.57 17.71 7.09
CA VAL A 115 -17.06 19.08 6.87
C VAL A 115 -15.90 20.07 6.83
N LEU A 116 -15.00 20.04 7.83
CA LEU A 116 -13.85 20.94 7.87
C LEU A 116 -12.89 20.76 6.69
N VAL A 117 -12.79 19.56 6.10
CA VAL A 117 -11.99 19.30 4.89
C VAL A 117 -12.68 19.86 3.65
N LEU A 118 -14.01 19.82 3.56
CA LEU A 118 -14.77 20.28 2.39
C LEU A 118 -15.01 21.80 2.37
N LEU A 119 -14.79 22.48 3.49
CA LEU A 119 -14.93 23.93 3.59
C LEU A 119 -14.04 24.67 2.57
N PRO A 120 -14.54 25.72 1.88
CA PRO A 120 -13.78 26.45 0.87
C PRO A 120 -12.53 27.14 1.43
N GLN A 121 -12.50 27.46 2.72
CA GLN A 121 -11.38 28.07 3.43
C GLN A 121 -10.09 27.24 3.39
N ASN A 122 -10.17 25.96 3.00
CA ASN A 122 -9.00 25.12 2.77
C ASN A 122 -8.17 25.56 1.56
N ASN A 123 -8.76 26.35 0.65
CA ASN A 123 -8.13 26.82 -0.59
C ASN A 123 -7.56 25.68 -1.45
N TRP A 124 -8.32 24.59 -1.58
CA TRP A 124 -7.93 23.45 -2.43
C TRP A 124 -7.73 23.90 -3.88
N GLY A 125 -6.80 23.24 -4.57
CA GLY A 125 -6.35 23.64 -5.90
C GLY A 125 -5.24 24.70 -5.91
N SER A 126 -4.94 25.29 -4.75
CA SER A 126 -3.72 26.10 -4.51
C SER A 126 -2.84 25.45 -3.43
N GLY A 127 -1.84 26.16 -2.90
CA GLY A 127 -0.94 25.65 -1.84
C GLY A 127 -1.64 25.19 -0.55
N GLY A 128 -2.94 25.50 -0.38
CA GLY A 128 -3.74 25.16 0.79
C GLY A 128 -3.60 26.18 1.93
N SER A 129 -4.53 26.16 2.88
CA SER A 129 -4.49 27.03 4.07
C SER A 129 -3.81 26.34 5.25
N TYR A 130 -2.75 26.95 5.79
CA TYR A 130 -2.05 26.47 7.01
C TYR A 130 -3.01 26.37 8.20
N THR A 131 -3.76 27.45 8.48
CA THR A 131 -4.71 27.52 9.59
C THR A 131 -5.77 26.42 9.48
N MET A 132 -6.38 26.26 8.30
CA MET A 132 -7.36 25.18 8.10
C MET A 132 -6.69 23.80 8.15
N GLY A 133 -5.42 23.70 7.74
CA GLY A 133 -4.58 22.53 7.93
C GLY A 133 -4.49 22.08 9.39
N ILE A 134 -4.33 23.02 10.32
CA ILE A 134 -4.37 22.71 11.75
C ILE A 134 -5.80 22.34 12.19
N VAL A 135 -6.78 23.20 11.90
CA VAL A 135 -8.16 23.06 12.38
C VAL A 135 -8.79 21.74 11.96
N ARG A 136 -8.67 21.34 10.68
CA ARG A 136 -9.24 20.08 10.17
C ARG A 136 -8.55 18.83 10.72
N ASN A 137 -7.36 18.96 11.30
CA ASN A 137 -6.61 17.86 11.89
C ASN A 137 -6.79 17.75 13.41
N ILE A 138 -7.39 18.72 14.09
CA ILE A 138 -7.74 18.61 15.51
C ILE A 138 -8.72 17.43 15.76
N PRO A 139 -9.86 17.29 15.04
CA PRO A 139 -10.73 16.14 15.24
C PRO A 139 -10.05 14.81 14.91
N PHE A 140 -9.13 14.82 13.94
CA PHE A 140 -8.36 13.64 13.58
C PHE A 140 -7.42 13.18 14.69
N LEU A 141 -6.70 14.13 15.29
CA LEU A 141 -5.79 13.87 16.39
C LEU A 141 -6.55 13.32 17.60
N ILE A 142 -7.70 13.90 17.93
CA ILE A 142 -8.56 13.40 19.01
C ILE A 142 -9.00 11.96 18.71
N MET A 143 -9.49 11.70 17.49
CA MET A 143 -9.89 10.34 17.08
C MET A 143 -8.74 9.34 17.19
N GLY A 144 -7.54 9.74 16.76
CA GLY A 144 -6.31 8.95 16.87
C GLY A 144 -5.93 8.61 18.30
N ILE A 145 -5.95 9.61 19.20
CA ILE A 145 -5.64 9.45 20.62
C ILE A 145 -6.66 8.51 21.29
N LEU A 146 -7.95 8.69 21.02
CA LEU A 146 -9.00 7.82 21.57
C LEU A 146 -8.79 6.36 21.16
N LEU A 147 -8.58 6.11 19.86
CA LEU A 147 -8.38 4.76 19.33
C LEU A 147 -7.07 4.14 19.83
N MET A 148 -6.01 4.93 19.96
CA MET A 148 -4.77 4.50 20.60
C MET A 148 -5.02 4.02 22.04
N ILE A 149 -5.68 4.84 22.88
CA ILE A 149 -5.96 4.51 24.28
C ILE A 149 -6.84 3.27 24.39
N TRP A 150 -7.90 3.18 23.59
CA TRP A 150 -8.84 2.06 23.63
C TRP A 150 -8.19 0.75 23.17
N SER A 151 -7.35 0.81 22.13
CA SER A 151 -6.58 -0.35 21.66
C SER A 151 -5.51 -0.76 22.64
N TYR A 152 -4.87 0.18 23.35
CA TYR A 152 -3.94 -0.14 24.44
C TYR A 152 -4.62 -0.93 25.56
N LYS A 153 -5.80 -0.48 26.00
CA LYS A 153 -6.60 -1.17 27.03
C LYS A 153 -7.04 -2.58 26.61
N LYS A 154 -7.08 -2.85 25.31
CA LYS A 154 -7.47 -4.15 24.73
C LYS A 154 -6.31 -4.85 24.00
N LYS A 155 -5.06 -4.51 24.31
CA LYS A 155 -3.85 -5.07 23.66
C LYS A 155 -3.71 -6.60 23.79
N TYR A 156 -4.43 -7.22 24.73
CA TYR A 156 -4.44 -8.67 24.93
C TYR A 156 -5.31 -9.43 23.91
N PHE A 157 -6.18 -8.74 23.16
CA PHE A 157 -6.93 -9.36 22.08
C PHE A 157 -6.02 -9.57 20.87
N ASP A 158 -6.02 -10.80 20.34
CA ASP A 158 -5.31 -11.11 19.11
C ASP A 158 -5.84 -10.21 17.98
N GLY A 159 -4.92 -9.61 17.22
CA GLY A 159 -5.23 -8.61 16.19
C GLY A 159 -5.18 -7.15 16.67
N LEU A 160 -5.08 -6.88 17.98
CA LEU A 160 -4.92 -5.53 18.53
C LEU A 160 -3.58 -5.29 19.23
N ARG A 161 -2.79 -6.34 19.51
CA ARG A 161 -1.54 -6.31 20.29
C ARG A 161 -0.60 -5.14 19.98
N TYR A 162 -0.35 -4.87 18.70
CA TYR A 162 0.57 -3.80 18.27
C TYR A 162 -0.14 -2.54 17.78
N MET A 163 -1.47 -2.55 17.67
CA MET A 163 -2.20 -1.47 17.01
C MET A 163 -2.06 -0.13 17.74
N SER A 164 -2.08 -0.13 19.08
CA SER A 164 -1.84 1.10 19.84
C SER A 164 -0.47 1.71 19.55
N LEU A 165 0.58 0.90 19.48
CA LEU A 165 1.94 1.38 19.21
C LEU A 165 2.04 1.93 17.79
N LEU A 166 1.46 1.24 16.81
CA LEU A 166 1.51 1.67 15.41
C LEU A 166 0.69 2.94 15.17
N ILE A 167 -0.48 3.08 15.80
CA ILE A 167 -1.26 4.32 15.77
C ILE A 167 -0.48 5.46 16.43
N PHE A 168 0.12 5.20 17.60
CA PHE A 168 0.96 6.19 18.28
C PHE A 168 2.11 6.66 17.39
N LEU A 169 2.89 5.74 16.83
CA LEU A 169 4.01 6.07 15.95
C LEU A 169 3.56 6.85 14.71
N SER A 170 2.44 6.46 14.09
CA SER A 170 1.86 7.23 12.98
C SER A 170 1.61 8.68 13.39
N PHE A 171 0.95 8.93 14.54
CA PHE A 171 0.63 10.29 14.97
C PHE A 171 1.86 11.06 15.46
N LEU A 172 2.81 10.38 16.10
CA LEU A 172 4.08 10.94 16.54
C LEU A 172 4.85 11.57 15.38
N PHE A 173 4.92 10.87 14.24
CA PHE A 173 5.58 11.39 13.04
C PHE A 173 4.71 12.37 12.26
N TYR A 174 3.38 12.25 12.32
CA TYR A 174 2.45 13.09 11.58
C TYR A 174 2.34 14.51 12.16
N VAL A 175 2.20 14.65 13.48
CA VAL A 175 1.91 15.93 14.14
C VAL A 175 2.98 16.99 13.85
N PRO A 176 4.30 16.68 13.94
CA PRO A 176 5.32 17.67 13.62
C PRO A 176 5.25 18.17 12.17
N VAL A 177 4.89 17.30 11.23
CA VAL A 177 4.77 17.67 9.82
C VAL A 177 3.62 18.64 9.62
N VAL A 178 2.46 18.38 10.21
CA VAL A 178 1.30 19.28 10.09
C VAL A 178 1.58 20.65 10.67
N LEU A 179 2.30 20.73 11.80
CA LEU A 179 2.52 21.98 12.51
C LEU A 179 3.64 22.84 11.91
N TRP A 180 4.69 22.22 11.35
CA TRP A 180 5.93 22.92 11.07
C TRP A 180 6.54 22.69 9.69
N VAL A 181 5.93 21.91 8.79
CA VAL A 181 6.53 21.65 7.46
C VAL A 181 6.76 22.94 6.65
N ASP A 182 5.89 23.94 6.80
CA ASP A 182 6.03 25.23 6.09
C ASP A 182 7.22 26.06 6.60
N LYS A 183 7.70 25.80 7.82
CA LYS A 183 8.88 26.46 8.41
C LYS A 183 10.15 25.63 8.26
N VAL A 184 10.02 24.30 8.35
CA VAL A 184 11.13 23.35 8.29
C VAL A 184 10.77 22.25 7.28
N PRO A 185 11.03 22.46 5.97
CA PRO A 185 10.66 21.51 4.93
C PRO A 185 11.21 20.09 5.13
N ALA A 186 12.38 19.96 5.77
CA ALA A 186 13.01 18.68 6.09
C ALA A 186 12.12 17.77 6.97
N LEU A 187 11.19 18.34 7.75
CA LEU A 187 10.23 17.55 8.54
C LEU A 187 9.31 16.72 7.64
N GLY A 188 9.12 17.08 6.38
CA GLY A 188 8.38 16.28 5.40
C GLY A 188 8.88 14.83 5.29
N ALA A 189 10.16 14.57 5.56
CA ALA A 189 10.73 13.21 5.57
C ALA A 189 10.09 12.29 6.62
N LEU A 190 9.49 12.83 7.69
CA LEU A 190 8.77 12.06 8.71
C LEU A 190 7.50 11.39 8.16
N MET A 191 7.04 11.77 6.96
CA MET A 191 5.95 11.06 6.28
C MET A 191 6.31 9.60 5.96
N MET A 192 7.58 9.28 5.67
CA MET A 192 8.00 7.90 5.39
C MET A 192 7.88 6.99 6.63
N PRO A 193 8.45 7.32 7.82
CA PRO A 193 8.20 6.57 9.05
C PRO A 193 6.72 6.44 9.42
N LYS A 194 5.92 7.49 9.21
CA LYS A 194 4.45 7.41 9.36
C LYS A 194 3.87 6.32 8.45
N THR A 195 4.21 6.33 7.16
CA THR A 195 3.72 5.35 6.18
C THR A 195 4.15 3.93 6.54
N ILE A 196 5.37 3.73 7.05
CA ILE A 196 5.83 2.43 7.56
C ILE A 196 4.94 1.92 8.70
N ALA A 197 4.49 2.80 9.60
CA ALA A 197 3.56 2.42 10.66
C ALA A 197 2.22 1.88 10.09
N TYR A 198 1.69 2.51 9.03
CA TYR A 198 0.50 1.99 8.34
C TYR A 198 0.75 0.68 7.59
N VAL A 199 1.90 0.53 6.94
CA VAL A 199 2.30 -0.75 6.34
C VAL A 199 2.27 -1.85 7.40
N PHE A 200 2.81 -1.60 8.60
CA PHE A 200 2.76 -2.58 9.68
C PHE A 200 1.37 -2.82 10.24
N ILE A 201 0.45 -1.84 10.20
CA ILE A 201 -0.97 -2.09 10.51
C ILE A 201 -1.53 -3.10 9.49
N VAL A 202 -1.30 -2.86 8.19
CA VAL A 202 -1.79 -3.72 7.10
C VAL A 202 -1.19 -5.12 7.18
N VAL A 203 0.13 -5.24 7.30
CA VAL A 203 0.87 -6.50 7.45
C VAL A 203 0.46 -7.24 8.72
N GLY A 204 0.26 -6.52 9.83
CA GLY A 204 -0.20 -7.10 11.08
C GLY A 204 -1.58 -7.73 10.97
N GLY A 205 -2.53 -7.04 10.31
CA GLY A 205 -3.84 -7.60 10.01
C GLY A 205 -3.77 -8.76 9.03
N PHE A 206 -2.95 -8.65 7.98
CA PHE A 206 -2.72 -9.73 7.01
C PHE A 206 -2.26 -11.02 7.69
N ASN A 207 -1.21 -10.94 8.51
CA ASN A 207 -0.66 -12.09 9.24
C ASN A 207 -1.62 -12.62 10.32
N TYR A 208 -2.48 -11.76 10.87
CA TYR A 208 -3.50 -12.19 11.83
C TYR A 208 -4.57 -13.06 11.18
N PHE A 209 -5.04 -12.69 9.98
CA PHE A 209 -6.08 -13.43 9.27
C PHE A 209 -5.55 -14.59 8.42
N ILE A 210 -4.33 -14.49 7.92
CA ILE A 210 -3.70 -15.49 7.04
C ILE A 210 -2.47 -16.07 7.77
N LYS A 211 -2.72 -17.04 8.65
CA LYS A 211 -1.67 -17.69 9.46
C LYS A 211 -1.01 -18.86 8.71
N ASP A 212 -1.85 -19.74 8.19
CA ASP A 212 -1.43 -21.02 7.60
C ASP A 212 -1.27 -20.91 6.08
N PHE A 213 -0.22 -21.55 5.56
CA PHE A 213 0.04 -21.57 4.12
C PHE A 213 -0.63 -22.80 3.47
N LYS A 214 -1.85 -22.61 2.97
CA LYS A 214 -2.64 -23.62 2.25
C LYS A 214 -2.59 -23.40 0.73
N GLY A 215 -2.90 -24.43 -0.05
CA GLY A 215 -2.92 -24.34 -1.52
C GLY A 215 -3.83 -23.22 -2.05
N VAL A 216 -4.96 -22.95 -1.39
CA VAL A 216 -5.87 -21.84 -1.74
C VAL A 216 -5.20 -20.46 -1.66
N ASN A 217 -4.15 -20.29 -0.84
CA ASN A 217 -3.43 -19.02 -0.78
C ASN A 217 -2.72 -18.69 -2.09
N LEU A 218 -2.22 -19.69 -2.82
CA LEU A 218 -1.63 -19.48 -4.14
C LEU A 218 -2.69 -19.02 -5.14
N LEU A 219 -3.87 -19.65 -5.14
CA LEU A 219 -4.97 -19.23 -6.00
C LEU A 219 -5.42 -17.80 -5.69
N ASN A 220 -5.58 -17.47 -4.40
CA ASN A 220 -5.94 -16.11 -3.99
C ASN A 220 -4.84 -15.09 -4.33
N MET A 221 -3.57 -15.47 -4.26
CA MET A 221 -2.43 -14.66 -4.69
C MET A 221 -2.47 -14.42 -6.21
N ALA A 222 -2.75 -15.45 -7.00
CA ALA A 222 -2.92 -15.31 -8.44
C ALA A 222 -4.07 -14.36 -8.81
N ILE A 223 -5.23 -14.48 -8.14
CA ILE A 223 -6.36 -13.56 -8.32
C ILE A 223 -5.95 -12.13 -7.96
N THR A 224 -5.21 -11.96 -6.85
CA THR A 224 -4.71 -10.65 -6.43
C THR A 224 -3.82 -10.02 -7.51
N TYR A 225 -2.85 -10.76 -8.05
CA TYR A 225 -2.02 -10.27 -9.14
C TYR A 225 -2.80 -10.04 -10.44
N GLY A 226 -3.84 -10.84 -10.71
CA GLY A 226 -4.77 -10.60 -11.82
C GLY A 226 -5.43 -9.22 -11.72
N VAL A 227 -5.99 -8.90 -10.55
CA VAL A 227 -6.59 -7.58 -10.27
C VAL A 227 -5.55 -6.46 -10.40
N MET A 228 -4.37 -6.62 -9.78
CA MET A 228 -3.29 -5.63 -9.83
C MET A 228 -2.79 -5.40 -11.27
N GLY A 229 -2.63 -6.48 -12.04
CA GLY A 229 -2.21 -6.42 -13.43
C GLY A 229 -3.23 -5.68 -14.29
N LEU A 230 -4.52 -6.01 -14.18
CA LEU A 230 -5.60 -5.30 -14.89
C LEU A 230 -5.64 -3.81 -14.55
N CYS A 231 -5.53 -3.46 -13.26
CA CYS A 231 -5.45 -2.06 -12.83
C CYS A 231 -4.23 -1.35 -13.43
N GLY A 232 -3.06 -2.02 -13.47
CA GLY A 232 -1.85 -1.50 -14.09
C GLY A 232 -2.00 -1.27 -15.60
N GLY A 233 -2.75 -2.12 -16.30
CA GLY A 233 -3.07 -1.94 -17.72
C GLY A 233 -3.97 -0.73 -17.99
N VAL A 234 -4.99 -0.52 -17.16
CA VAL A 234 -5.83 0.68 -17.23
C VAL A 234 -5.01 1.92 -16.91
N PHE A 235 -4.18 1.88 -15.87
CA PHE A 235 -3.30 3.00 -15.52
C PHE A 235 -2.39 3.38 -16.69
N TYR A 236 -1.67 2.42 -17.28
CA TYR A 236 -0.83 2.67 -18.46
C TYR A 236 -1.60 3.41 -19.55
N ARG A 237 -2.78 2.89 -19.96
CA ARG A 237 -3.57 3.44 -21.05
C ARG A 237 -4.04 4.87 -20.78
N GLU A 238 -4.61 5.12 -19.61
CA GLU A 238 -5.15 6.46 -19.29
C GLU A 238 -4.02 7.46 -19.04
N PHE A 239 -2.92 7.01 -18.43
CA PHE A 239 -1.78 7.87 -18.12
C PHE A 239 -1.05 8.34 -19.38
N THR A 240 -0.71 7.44 -20.31
CA THR A 240 -0.05 7.84 -21.57
C THR A 240 -0.95 8.68 -22.44
N LYS A 241 -2.27 8.38 -22.49
CA LYS A 241 -3.27 9.20 -23.17
C LYS A 241 -3.34 10.62 -22.60
N TYR A 242 -3.36 10.76 -21.28
CA TYR A 242 -3.41 12.07 -20.62
C TYR A 242 -2.20 12.95 -20.99
N TYR A 243 -1.01 12.35 -21.10
CA TYR A 243 0.22 13.06 -21.50
C TYR A 243 0.46 13.10 -23.03
N GLY A 244 -0.41 12.50 -23.84
CA GLY A 244 -0.23 12.41 -25.30
C GLY A 244 1.03 11.63 -25.71
N PHE A 245 1.47 10.67 -24.90
CA PHE A 245 2.73 9.94 -25.10
C PHE A 245 2.51 8.62 -25.86
N ASN A 246 3.15 8.47 -27.03
CA ASN A 246 2.89 7.35 -27.95
C ASN A 246 4.04 6.33 -28.07
N ALA A 247 5.24 6.63 -27.54
CA ALA A 247 6.36 5.69 -27.63
C ALA A 247 6.20 4.51 -26.65
N GLY A 248 6.93 3.42 -26.90
CA GLY A 248 6.95 2.27 -26.00
C GLY A 248 7.56 2.65 -24.64
N THR A 249 6.92 2.23 -23.55
CA THR A 249 7.35 2.50 -22.17
C THR A 249 7.39 1.22 -21.34
N HIS A 250 8.08 1.28 -20.20
CA HIS A 250 8.03 0.24 -19.18
C HIS A 250 6.61 0.05 -18.61
N LEU A 251 5.78 1.11 -18.58
CA LEU A 251 4.36 1.00 -18.21
C LEU A 251 3.59 0.09 -19.18
N GLY A 252 3.90 0.14 -20.49
CA GLY A 252 3.28 -0.76 -21.48
C GLY A 252 3.59 -2.24 -21.24
N LYS A 253 4.72 -2.54 -20.60
CA LYS A 253 5.13 -3.90 -20.23
C LYS A 253 4.59 -4.34 -18.87
N LEU A 254 4.22 -3.40 -17.99
CA LEU A 254 3.85 -3.63 -16.59
C LEU A 254 2.66 -4.59 -16.47
N HIS A 255 1.61 -4.36 -17.25
CA HIS A 255 0.40 -5.18 -17.24
C HIS A 255 0.72 -6.65 -17.50
N VAL A 256 1.44 -6.94 -18.59
CA VAL A 256 1.76 -8.30 -19.03
C VAL A 256 2.69 -8.99 -18.03
N HIS A 257 3.71 -8.32 -17.50
CA HIS A 257 4.60 -8.93 -16.50
C HIS A 257 3.86 -9.25 -15.20
N THR A 258 2.96 -8.37 -14.76
CA THR A 258 2.15 -8.62 -13.56
C THR A 258 1.18 -9.78 -13.76
N LEU A 259 0.55 -9.89 -14.94
CA LEU A 259 -0.33 -11.03 -15.24
C LEU A 259 0.45 -12.33 -15.41
N VAL A 260 1.55 -12.34 -16.16
CA VAL A 260 2.30 -13.57 -16.44
C VAL A 260 3.02 -14.05 -15.18
N LEU A 261 3.87 -13.21 -14.58
CA LEU A 261 4.66 -13.59 -13.41
C LEU A 261 3.81 -13.64 -12.14
N GLY A 262 2.88 -12.72 -11.97
CA GLY A 262 2.04 -12.70 -10.77
C GLY A 262 0.89 -13.70 -10.82
N MET A 263 0.11 -13.75 -11.90
CA MET A 263 -1.07 -14.60 -11.98
C MET A 263 -0.75 -15.98 -12.58
N VAL A 264 -0.21 -16.03 -13.80
CA VAL A 264 -0.04 -17.31 -14.53
C VAL A 264 0.98 -18.21 -13.82
N VAL A 265 2.17 -17.72 -13.49
CA VAL A 265 3.21 -18.51 -12.80
C VAL A 265 2.71 -18.99 -11.43
N THR A 266 1.98 -18.15 -10.69
CA THR A 266 1.40 -18.57 -9.40
C THR A 266 0.31 -19.64 -9.57
N ILE A 267 -0.48 -19.60 -10.64
CA ILE A 267 -1.42 -20.69 -10.99
C ILE A 267 -0.63 -21.97 -11.31
N LEU A 268 0.48 -21.88 -12.05
CA LEU A 268 1.32 -23.05 -12.32
C LEU A 268 1.89 -23.63 -11.03
N PHE A 269 2.39 -22.80 -10.11
CA PHE A 269 2.80 -23.27 -8.78
C PHE A 269 1.65 -23.94 -8.04
N TYR A 270 0.46 -23.35 -8.03
CA TYR A 270 -0.73 -23.98 -7.45
C TYR A 270 -1.00 -25.36 -8.06
N LEU A 271 -1.00 -25.50 -9.38
CA LEU A 271 -1.26 -26.77 -10.06
C LEU A 271 -0.22 -27.84 -9.72
N LEU A 272 1.05 -27.46 -9.55
CA LEU A 272 2.13 -28.38 -9.16
C LEU A 272 1.99 -28.87 -7.71
N VAL A 273 1.42 -28.05 -6.82
CA VAL A 273 1.41 -28.32 -5.37
C VAL A 273 0.03 -28.62 -4.79
N ARG A 274 -1.04 -28.55 -5.61
CA ARG A 274 -2.44 -28.67 -5.13
C ARG A 274 -2.78 -29.97 -4.42
N ASN A 275 -2.00 -31.02 -4.66
CA ASN A 275 -2.20 -32.36 -4.08
C ASN A 275 -1.24 -32.64 -2.90
N LEU A 276 -0.38 -31.68 -2.53
CA LEU A 276 0.53 -31.83 -1.39
C LEU A 276 -0.20 -31.57 -0.08
N ASP A 277 0.27 -32.23 0.98
CA ASP A 277 -0.20 -32.01 2.34
C ASP A 277 0.23 -30.62 2.88
N GLU A 278 -0.38 -30.19 3.99
CA GLU A 278 -0.12 -28.87 4.57
C GLU A 278 1.32 -28.69 5.10
N GLU A 279 1.98 -29.76 5.54
CA GLU A 279 3.36 -29.71 6.03
C GLU A 279 4.32 -29.47 4.87
N SER A 280 4.15 -30.21 3.77
CA SER A 280 4.86 -30.00 2.51
C SER A 280 4.67 -28.58 1.97
N LEU A 281 3.44 -28.06 1.99
CA LEU A 281 3.12 -26.70 1.54
C LEU A 281 3.78 -25.62 2.40
N ALA A 282 3.91 -25.83 3.72
CA ALA A 282 4.54 -24.87 4.62
C ALA A 282 5.99 -24.53 4.21
N ASN A 283 6.71 -25.49 3.62
CA ASN A 283 8.08 -25.30 3.11
C ASN A 283 8.16 -24.29 1.96
N LEU A 284 7.05 -24.02 1.25
CA LEU A 284 7.00 -23.07 0.14
C LEU A 284 6.82 -21.62 0.61
N LYS A 285 6.44 -21.38 1.87
CA LYS A 285 6.15 -20.03 2.38
C LYS A 285 7.35 -19.08 2.23
N LYS A 286 8.55 -19.54 2.60
CA LYS A 286 9.78 -18.73 2.51
C LYS A 286 10.17 -18.41 1.05
N PRO A 287 10.36 -19.39 0.14
CA PRO A 287 10.74 -19.07 -1.24
C PRO A 287 9.68 -18.23 -1.96
N LEU A 288 8.38 -18.44 -1.69
CA LEU A 288 7.32 -17.62 -2.25
C LEU A 288 7.31 -16.19 -1.71
N ASN A 289 7.65 -15.96 -0.43
CA ASN A 289 7.79 -14.60 0.09
C ASN A 289 8.94 -13.85 -0.59
N ILE A 290 10.06 -14.53 -0.87
CA ILE A 290 11.19 -13.99 -1.63
C ILE A 290 10.75 -13.66 -3.06
N TYR A 291 10.04 -14.58 -3.71
CA TYR A 291 9.48 -14.38 -5.05
C TYR A 291 8.54 -13.17 -5.13
N ASN A 292 7.59 -13.08 -4.20
CA ASN A 292 6.64 -11.97 -4.12
C ASN A 292 7.32 -10.62 -3.84
N PHE A 293 8.31 -10.60 -2.95
CA PHE A 293 9.10 -9.39 -2.71
C PHE A 293 9.79 -8.93 -4.00
N GLY A 294 10.47 -9.84 -4.70
CA GLY A 294 11.11 -9.54 -5.97
C GLY A 294 10.11 -9.04 -7.02
N LEU A 295 8.95 -9.69 -7.13
CA LEU A 295 7.92 -9.31 -8.10
C LEU A 295 7.32 -7.93 -7.81
N ILE A 296 6.89 -7.66 -6.57
CA ILE A 296 6.34 -6.36 -6.18
C ILE A 296 7.37 -5.25 -6.43
N PHE A 297 8.63 -5.50 -6.06
CA PHE A 297 9.69 -4.52 -6.26
C PHE A 297 9.99 -4.30 -7.76
N THR A 298 9.99 -5.34 -8.58
CA THR A 298 10.13 -5.22 -10.04
C THR A 298 8.97 -4.43 -10.65
N VAL A 299 7.73 -4.69 -10.26
CA VAL A 299 6.56 -3.93 -10.75
C VAL A 299 6.63 -2.46 -10.31
N ALA A 300 7.08 -2.18 -9.08
CA ALA A 300 7.31 -0.82 -8.58
C ALA A 300 8.35 -0.07 -9.42
N ASN A 301 9.45 -0.73 -9.76
CA ASN A 301 10.48 -0.15 -10.64
C ASN A 301 9.97 0.07 -12.06
N MET A 302 9.22 -0.88 -12.65
CA MET A 302 8.62 -0.70 -13.97
C MET A 302 7.66 0.48 -14.01
N MET A 303 6.87 0.67 -12.93
CA MET A 303 5.97 1.82 -12.79
C MET A 303 6.76 3.12 -12.67
N LEU A 304 7.82 3.14 -11.86
CA LEU A 304 8.68 4.30 -11.66
C LEU A 304 9.37 4.75 -12.96
N ILE A 305 10.05 3.82 -13.63
CA ILE A 305 10.76 4.06 -14.88
C ILE A 305 9.76 4.49 -15.96
N GLY A 306 8.63 3.80 -16.09
CA GLY A 306 7.67 4.14 -17.12
C GLY A 306 6.91 5.45 -16.86
N ILE A 307 6.71 5.87 -15.60
CA ILE A 307 6.25 7.23 -15.31
C ILE A 307 7.31 8.24 -15.74
N TYR A 308 8.59 8.02 -15.38
CA TYR A 308 9.69 8.90 -15.76
C TYR A 308 9.81 9.07 -17.28
N GLU A 309 9.72 7.98 -18.05
CA GLU A 309 9.75 8.02 -19.52
C GLU A 309 8.68 8.96 -20.11
N VAL A 310 7.48 8.98 -19.51
CA VAL A 310 6.37 9.82 -19.98
C VAL A 310 6.53 11.27 -19.54
N VAL A 311 6.97 11.53 -18.30
CA VAL A 311 6.87 12.87 -17.68
C VAL A 311 8.16 13.67 -17.68
N SER A 312 9.32 13.03 -17.90
CA SER A 312 10.64 13.68 -17.93
C SER A 312 10.83 14.65 -19.09
N LYS A 313 10.02 14.52 -20.16
CA LYS A 313 10.16 15.28 -21.42
C LYS A 313 11.57 15.22 -22.02
N GLY A 314 12.28 14.10 -21.81
CA GLY A 314 13.65 13.92 -22.30
C GLY A 314 14.73 14.66 -21.48
N THR A 315 14.36 15.27 -20.35
CA THR A 315 15.34 15.88 -19.44
C THR A 315 15.96 14.82 -18.52
N ALA A 316 17.24 14.98 -18.18
CA ALA A 316 17.94 14.13 -17.22
C ALA A 316 17.59 14.51 -15.77
N ALA A 317 16.30 14.54 -15.43
CA ALA A 317 15.83 14.88 -14.08
C ALA A 317 16.25 13.83 -13.02
N VAL A 318 16.57 12.62 -13.45
CA VAL A 318 17.05 11.52 -12.60
C VAL A 318 18.26 10.83 -13.23
N ASN A 319 19.18 10.33 -12.41
CA ASN A 319 20.30 9.52 -12.86
C ASN A 319 19.81 8.14 -13.35
N GLN A 320 19.95 7.88 -14.66
CA GLN A 320 19.53 6.63 -15.29
C GLN A 320 20.24 5.40 -14.73
N ALA A 321 21.56 5.47 -14.52
CA ALA A 321 22.34 4.35 -13.98
C ALA A 321 21.88 3.98 -12.55
N ALA A 322 21.46 4.96 -11.75
CA ALA A 322 20.86 4.69 -10.44
C ALA A 322 19.51 3.97 -10.54
N MET A 323 18.67 4.33 -11.51
CA MET A 323 17.39 3.62 -11.75
C MET A 323 17.62 2.18 -12.23
N ASP A 324 18.55 1.98 -13.16
CA ASP A 324 18.87 0.66 -13.70
C ASP A 324 19.45 -0.25 -12.60
N GLY A 325 20.36 0.29 -11.76
CA GLY A 325 20.94 -0.43 -10.63
C GLY A 325 19.89 -0.87 -9.60
N VAL A 326 18.92 0.00 -9.28
CA VAL A 326 17.85 -0.35 -8.35
C VAL A 326 16.90 -1.39 -8.95
N SER A 327 16.58 -1.29 -10.25
CA SER A 327 15.79 -2.31 -10.97
C SER A 327 16.43 -3.71 -10.92
N GLY A 328 17.77 -3.78 -10.94
CA GLY A 328 18.52 -5.04 -10.81
C GLY A 328 18.24 -5.81 -9.52
N ILE A 329 17.95 -5.11 -8.41
CA ILE A 329 17.62 -5.74 -7.11
C ILE A 329 16.34 -6.57 -7.23
N GLY A 330 15.32 -6.04 -7.90
CA GLY A 330 14.05 -6.75 -8.13
C GLY A 330 14.27 -8.04 -8.91
N HIS A 331 15.09 -8.00 -9.96
CA HIS A 331 15.42 -9.16 -10.77
C HIS A 331 16.16 -10.25 -9.98
N ILE A 332 17.11 -9.86 -9.12
CA ILE A 332 17.86 -10.81 -8.27
C ILE A 332 16.90 -11.55 -7.33
N PHE A 333 16.07 -10.83 -6.59
CA PHE A 333 15.11 -11.46 -5.66
C PHE A 333 14.06 -12.29 -6.39
N LEU A 334 13.57 -11.82 -7.54
CA LEU A 334 12.60 -12.53 -8.36
C LEU A 334 13.19 -13.86 -8.87
N GLY A 335 14.41 -13.83 -9.40
CA GLY A 335 15.12 -15.01 -9.90
C GLY A 335 15.41 -16.01 -8.78
N ILE A 336 15.99 -15.55 -7.66
CA ILE A 336 16.26 -16.41 -6.49
C ILE A 336 14.96 -17.03 -5.98
N GLY A 337 13.89 -16.24 -5.81
CA GLY A 337 12.62 -16.73 -5.31
C GLY A 337 11.97 -17.77 -6.24
N MET A 338 12.05 -17.55 -7.56
CA MET A 338 11.50 -18.48 -8.55
C MET A 338 12.25 -19.82 -8.53
N ILE A 339 13.58 -19.79 -8.68
CA ILE A 339 14.40 -21.01 -8.69
C ILE A 339 14.30 -21.75 -7.36
N TYR A 340 14.34 -21.03 -6.24
CA TYR A 340 14.20 -21.64 -4.92
C TYR A 340 12.83 -22.31 -4.74
N THR A 341 11.75 -21.70 -5.22
CA THR A 341 10.42 -22.32 -5.21
C THR A 341 10.41 -23.62 -6.02
N MET A 342 10.98 -23.61 -7.23
CA MET A 342 11.05 -24.79 -8.09
C MET A 342 11.89 -25.93 -7.48
N VAL A 343 13.02 -25.61 -6.84
CA VAL A 343 13.88 -26.61 -6.17
C VAL A 343 13.15 -27.28 -5.00
N ILE A 344 12.40 -26.52 -4.21
CA ILE A 344 11.59 -27.09 -3.11
C ILE A 344 10.49 -28.00 -3.65
N ILE A 345 9.78 -27.58 -4.71
CA ILE A 345 8.75 -28.41 -5.36
C ILE A 345 9.36 -29.72 -5.89
N LYS A 346 10.52 -29.64 -6.56
CA LYS A 346 11.25 -30.82 -7.05
C LYS A 346 11.57 -31.79 -5.92
N LYS A 347 12.18 -31.29 -4.83
CA LYS A 347 12.56 -32.13 -3.67
C LYS A 347 11.36 -32.85 -3.07
N ILE A 348 10.26 -32.13 -2.82
CA ILE A 348 9.04 -32.72 -2.24
C ILE A 348 8.47 -33.80 -3.17
N THR A 349 8.50 -33.57 -4.49
CA THR A 349 7.98 -34.53 -5.48
C THR A 349 8.83 -35.80 -5.53
N GLU A 350 10.16 -35.68 -5.45
CA GLU A 350 11.10 -36.81 -5.39
C GLU A 350 10.86 -37.64 -4.11
N ASP A 351 10.71 -36.97 -2.96
CA ASP A 351 10.46 -37.64 -1.67
C ASP A 351 9.13 -38.43 -1.66
N ILE A 352 8.11 -37.96 -2.39
CA ILE A 352 6.82 -38.67 -2.55
C ILE A 352 6.98 -39.87 -3.50
N THR A 353 7.73 -39.69 -4.59
CA THR A 353 7.93 -40.74 -5.59
C THR A 353 8.76 -41.90 -5.01
N LEU A 354 9.70 -41.62 -4.10
CA LEU A 354 10.50 -42.65 -3.42
C LEU A 354 9.74 -43.41 -2.31
N LYS A 355 8.61 -42.88 -1.85
CA LYS A 355 7.77 -43.49 -0.80
C LYS A 355 6.63 -44.36 -1.34
N ASN A 356 6.29 -44.20 -2.62
CA ASN A 356 5.33 -45.03 -3.36
C ASN A 356 6.08 -46.06 -4.19
#